data_AF-W0DYP1-F1
#
_entry.id   AF-W0DYP1-F1
#
_cell.length_a   1.000
_cell.length_b   1.000
_cell.length_c   1.000
_cell.angle_alpha   90.00
_cell.angle_beta   90.00
_cell.angle_gamma   90.00
#
_symmetry.space_group_name_H-M   'P 1'
#
loop_
_entity.id
_entity.type
_entity.pdbx_description
1 polymer ?
#
loop_
_entity_poly.entity_id
_entity_poly.type
_entity_poly.pdbx_seq_one_letter_code
_entity_poly.pdbx_strand_id
1 'polypeptide(L)'
;MQYVNSLEQLYLEKGMQQGMQQGMQQGMQQGMQQGVEKGKLELAIEMVRDFNLPVKTVAEKYQLSLNELMDKLNQSDTTKH
;
A
#
# COMPACT_ATOMS: atom_id res chain seq x y z
N MET A 1 8.74 12.84 -50.30
CA MET A 1 8.04 11.76 -49.55
C MET A 1 8.95 11.27 -48.42
N GLN A 2 8.98 11.93 -47.25
CA GLN A 2 9.46 11.38 -45.95
C GLN A 2 9.02 12.36 -44.83
N TYR A 3 7.75 12.32 -44.41
CA TYR A 3 7.26 13.06 -43.22
C TYR A 3 6.65 12.14 -42.15
N VAL A 4 6.53 10.83 -42.46
CA VAL A 4 5.88 9.84 -41.58
C VAL A 4 6.74 9.43 -40.38
N ASN A 5 8.07 9.40 -40.52
CA ASN A 5 8.97 8.97 -39.43
C ASN A 5 8.92 9.89 -38.19
N SER A 6 8.83 11.21 -38.37
CA SER A 6 8.85 12.15 -37.24
C SER A 6 7.57 12.12 -36.40
N LEU A 7 6.43 11.80 -37.03
CA LEU A 7 5.15 11.69 -36.33
C LEU A 7 5.08 10.38 -35.54
N GLU A 8 5.48 9.25 -36.14
CA GLU A 8 5.49 7.95 -35.46
C GLU A 8 6.37 7.96 -34.20
N GLN A 9 7.56 8.57 -34.27
CA GLN A 9 8.40 8.72 -33.08
C GLN A 9 7.76 9.59 -32.00
N LEU A 10 7.08 10.67 -32.38
CA LEU A 10 6.37 11.52 -31.42
C LEU A 10 5.20 10.80 -30.75
N TYR A 11 4.47 9.97 -31.48
CA TYR A 11 3.37 9.16 -30.90
C TYR A 11 3.88 8.06 -29.97
N LEU A 12 4.98 7.38 -30.33
CA LEU A 12 5.63 6.38 -29.48
C LEU A 12 6.18 7.02 -28.19
N GLU A 13 6.87 8.15 -28.30
CA GLU A 13 7.44 8.86 -27.15
C GLU A 13 6.34 9.36 -26.22
N LYS A 14 5.27 9.95 -26.77
CA LYS A 14 4.09 10.36 -25.98
C LYS A 14 3.38 9.16 -25.35
N GLY A 15 3.18 8.07 -26.08
CA GLY A 15 2.54 6.86 -25.56
C GLY A 15 3.32 6.24 -24.41
N MET A 16 4.64 6.14 -24.54
CA MET A 16 5.52 5.69 -23.46
C MET A 16 5.50 6.63 -22.27
N GLN A 17 5.60 7.94 -22.50
CA GLN A 17 5.60 8.94 -21.43
C GLN A 17 4.28 8.93 -20.66
N GLN A 18 3.14 8.87 -21.38
CA GLN A 18 1.81 8.78 -20.77
C GLN A 18 1.62 7.46 -20.01
N GLY A 19 2.01 6.33 -20.60
CA GLY A 19 1.91 5.02 -19.94
C GLY A 19 2.76 4.94 -18.67
N MET A 20 3.98 5.47 -18.71
CA MET A 20 4.86 5.53 -17.54
C MET A 20 4.30 6.46 -16.47
N GLN A 21 3.79 7.63 -16.84
CA GLN A 21 3.23 8.59 -15.91
C GLN A 21 1.97 8.04 -15.23
N GLN A 22 1.08 7.40 -15.98
CA GLN A 22 -0.12 6.74 -15.44
C GLN A 22 0.25 5.55 -14.53
N GLY A 23 1.16 4.69 -14.97
CA GLY A 23 1.61 3.55 -14.18
C GLY A 23 2.29 3.98 -12.87
N MET A 24 3.14 5.00 -12.92
CA MET A 24 3.78 5.56 -11.73
C MET A 24 2.76 6.18 -10.77
N GLN A 25 1.79 6.95 -11.29
CA GLN A 25 0.76 7.57 -10.46
C GLN A 25 -0.11 6.53 -9.76
N GLN A 26 -0.56 5.50 -10.49
CA GLN A 26 -1.34 4.40 -9.93
C GLN A 26 -0.53 3.60 -8.91
N GLY A 27 0.70 3.22 -9.24
CA GLY A 27 1.57 2.47 -8.35
C GLY A 27 1.91 3.23 -7.07
N MET A 28 2.19 4.54 -7.17
CA MET A 28 2.44 5.39 -6.01
C MET A 28 1.19 5.55 -5.14
N GLN A 29 0.02 5.74 -5.73
CA GLN A 29 -1.23 5.88 -4.97
C GLN A 29 -1.57 4.59 -4.22
N GLN A 30 -1.46 3.44 -4.88
CA GLN A 30 -1.70 2.13 -4.25
C GLN A 30 -0.66 1.82 -3.18
N GLY A 31 0.63 2.05 -3.47
CA GLY A 31 1.72 1.81 -2.53
C GLY A 31 1.60 2.69 -1.28
N MET A 32 1.23 3.96 -1.44
CA MET A 32 1.04 4.88 -0.32
C MET A 32 -0.17 4.49 0.54
N GLN A 33 -1.30 4.13 -0.07
CA GLN A 33 -2.48 3.66 0.68
C GLN A 33 -2.15 2.39 1.48
N GLN A 34 -1.56 1.38 0.82
CA GLN A 34 -1.18 0.13 1.48
C GLN A 34 -0.12 0.36 2.57
N GLY A 35 0.85 1.24 2.35
CA GLY A 35 1.88 1.56 3.33
C GLY A 35 1.30 2.24 4.58
N VAL A 36 0.38 3.19 4.40
CA VAL A 36 -0.29 3.86 5.52
C VAL A 36 -1.17 2.88 6.30
N GLU A 37 -1.93 2.02 5.62
CA GLU A 37 -2.76 1.01 6.29
C GLU A 37 -1.92 -0.01 7.05
N LYS A 38 -0.85 -0.53 6.44
CA LYS A 38 0.10 -1.44 7.11
C LYS A 38 0.76 -0.78 8.31
N GLY A 39 1.25 0.45 8.17
CA GLY A 39 1.89 1.18 9.27
C GLY A 39 0.96 1.42 10.45
N LYS A 40 -0.31 1.77 10.21
CA LYS A 40 -1.33 1.89 11.27
C LYS A 40 -1.55 0.56 11.99
N LEU A 41 -1.63 -0.53 11.24
CA LEU A 41 -1.86 -1.87 11.76
C LEU A 41 -0.66 -2.38 12.57
N GLU A 42 0.55 -2.16 12.08
CA GLU A 42 1.80 -2.50 12.78
C GLU A 42 1.93 -1.73 14.09
N LEU A 43 1.69 -0.41 14.08
CA LEU A 43 1.66 0.40 15.31
C LEU A 43 0.61 -0.11 16.31
N ALA A 44 -0.55 -0.51 15.79
CA ALA A 44 -1.63 -1.01 16.61
C ALA A 44 -1.26 -2.38 17.24
N ILE A 45 -0.58 -3.25 16.49
CA ILE A 45 -0.03 -4.52 16.98
C ILE A 45 1.05 -4.28 18.03
N GLU A 46 1.97 -3.35 17.79
CA GLU A 46 3.04 -2.97 18.73
C GLU A 46 2.42 -2.46 20.04
N MET A 47 1.41 -1.60 19.98
CA MET A 47 0.70 -1.11 21.16
C MET A 47 0.05 -2.23 21.98
N VAL A 48 -0.47 -3.27 21.32
CA VAL A 48 -1.03 -4.43 22.03
C VAL A 48 0.07 -5.29 22.63
N ARG A 49 1.18 -5.52 21.92
CA ARG A 49 2.29 -6.38 22.36
C ARG A 49 3.16 -5.76 23.45
N ASP A 50 3.64 -4.54 23.25
CA ASP A 50 4.60 -3.88 24.15
C ASP A 50 3.92 -3.25 25.37
N PHE A 51 2.73 -2.67 25.19
CA PHE A 51 2.00 -2.01 26.27
C PHE A 51 0.91 -2.89 26.89
N ASN A 52 0.75 -4.14 26.42
CA ASN A 52 -0.26 -5.08 26.86
C ASN A 52 -1.69 -4.47 26.86
N LEU A 53 -1.93 -3.56 25.92
CA LEU A 53 -3.20 -2.84 25.81
C LEU A 53 -4.28 -3.75 25.21
N PRO A 54 -5.56 -3.55 25.59
CA PRO A 54 -6.64 -4.31 24.99
C PRO A 54 -6.74 -4.01 23.49
N VAL A 55 -6.73 -5.07 22.67
CA VAL A 55 -6.98 -5.01 21.21
C VAL A 55 -8.22 -4.17 20.88
N LYS A 56 -9.25 -4.27 21.73
CA LYS A 56 -10.47 -3.45 21.68
C LYS A 56 -10.18 -1.95 21.63
N THR A 57 -9.47 -1.45 22.63
CA THR A 57 -9.14 -0.03 22.78
C THR A 57 -8.30 0.49 21.61
N VAL A 58 -7.35 -0.32 21.16
CA VAL A 58 -6.46 0.07 20.06
C VAL A 58 -7.24 0.12 18.73
N ALA A 59 -8.06 -0.89 18.44
CA ALA A 59 -8.86 -0.89 17.22
C ALA A 59 -9.85 0.28 17.19
N GLU A 60 -10.47 0.63 18.31
CA GLU A 60 -11.35 1.80 18.42
C GLU A 60 -10.59 3.11 18.15
N LYS A 61 -9.38 3.26 18.70
CA LYS A 61 -8.55 4.47 18.52
C LYS A 61 -8.08 4.65 17.08
N TYR A 62 -7.72 3.56 16.41
CA TYR A 62 -7.21 3.58 15.03
C TYR A 62 -8.29 3.33 13.98
N GLN A 63 -9.56 3.18 14.39
CA GLN A 63 -10.70 2.82 13.52
C GLN A 63 -10.42 1.57 12.68
N LEU A 64 -9.75 0.59 13.27
CA LEU A 64 -9.42 -0.69 12.65
C LEU A 64 -10.45 -1.75 13.01
N SER A 65 -10.64 -2.74 12.15
CA SER A 65 -11.47 -3.90 12.48
C SER A 65 -10.78 -4.75 13.54
N LEU A 66 -11.49 -5.04 14.64
CA LEU A 66 -10.98 -5.91 15.70
C LEU A 66 -10.55 -7.28 15.19
N ASN A 67 -11.35 -7.83 14.28
CA ASN A 67 -11.07 -9.13 13.67
C ASN A 67 -9.78 -9.12 12.85
N GLU A 68 -9.54 -8.08 12.06
CA GLU A 68 -8.32 -7.98 11.24
C GLU A 68 -7.07 -7.85 12.10
N LEU A 69 -7.15 -7.05 13.17
CA LEU A 69 -6.03 -6.88 14.10
C LEU A 69 -5.71 -8.18 14.85
N MET A 70 -6.75 -8.91 15.28
CA MET A 70 -6.60 -10.19 15.97
C MET A 70 -6.09 -11.30 15.05
N ASP A 71 -6.59 -11.37 13.81
CA ASP A 71 -6.13 -12.29 12.78
C ASP A 71 -4.64 -12.07 12.45
N LYS A 72 -4.21 -10.80 12.37
CA LYS A 72 -2.82 -10.43 12.10
C LYS A 72 -1.87 -10.69 13.28
N LEU A 73 -2.33 -10.46 14.51
CA LEU A 73 -1.60 -10.88 15.71
C LEU A 73 -1.35 -12.40 15.67
N ASN A 74 -2.38 -13.20 15.43
CA ASN A 74 -2.29 -14.66 15.38
C ASN A 74 -1.43 -15.17 14.20
N GLN A 75 -1.45 -14.52 13.04
CA GLN A 75 -0.59 -14.88 11.88
C GLN A 75 0.90 -14.59 12.12
N SER A 76 1.23 -13.55 12.89
CA SER A 76 2.62 -13.22 13.19
C SER A 76 3.29 -14.22 14.14
N ASP A 77 2.49 -15.00 14.89
CA ASP A 77 2.99 -16.08 15.74
C ASP A 77 3.22 -17.39 14.97
N THR A 78 2.57 -17.60 13.81
CA THR A 78 2.69 -18.84 13.01
C THR A 78 3.80 -18.81 11.95
N THR A 79 4.39 -17.64 11.66
CA THR A 79 5.45 -17.50 10.63
C THR A 79 6.86 -17.57 11.24
N LYS A 80 7.03 -18.39 12.28
CA LYS A 80 8.34 -18.74 12.87
C LYS A 80 8.53 -20.26 12.76
N HIS A 81 8.72 -20.75 11.54
CA HIS A 81 9.29 -22.07 11.27
C HIS A 81 10.27 -21.96 10.10
#